data_AF-A0A495IIK1-F1
#
_entry.id   AF-A0A495IIK1-F1
#
_cell.length_a   1.000
_cell.length_b   1.000
_cell.length_c   1.000
_cell.angle_alpha   90.00
_cell.angle_beta   90.00
_cell.angle_gamma   90.00
#
_symmetry.space_group_name_H-M   'P 1'
#
loop_
_entity.id
_entity.type
_entity.pdbx_description
1 polymer ?
#
loop_
_entity_poly.entity_id
_entity_poly.type
_entity_poly.pdbx_seq_one_letter_code
_entity_poly.pdbx_strand_id
1 'polypeptide(L)'
;MPDPSVTYAPRNADNYCYRHPDRQSFVLCQRCGRTICPQCQTPGAVGVLCPECMREQRANAPRVKPQVVTRMNSLARSGGPIATYVLMGLLALGFLVGLVPGAPSRLAYIGPYATIEPWRIITGLFVYNGLTSILQLAFNGYMLYFFGGMIERQIGSIRYAALYLVGGLGAEAAVTLVQPGSSVLLGGTAAVFGLFGAFYMIQRHLGNQAVQILVIVALNVVIGLVVGTPWTAYVGAVLIGGLVGWIFMRLQNRSQRPQQIGATVAVAVVLLAIILLRSAQLAGLL
;
A
#
# COMPACT_ATOMS: atom_id res chain seq x y z
N MET A 1 -51.53 39.37 64.59
CA MET A 1 -50.94 39.88 63.34
C MET A 1 -49.60 39.16 63.17
N PRO A 2 -49.46 38.22 62.22
CA PRO A 2 -48.19 37.58 61.90
C PRO A 2 -47.35 38.48 60.97
N ASP A 3 -46.03 38.40 61.09
CA ASP A 3 -45.06 39.19 60.30
C ASP A 3 -45.19 38.91 58.78
N PRO A 4 -45.43 39.93 57.94
CA PRO A 4 -45.63 39.75 56.50
C PRO A 4 -44.33 39.58 55.68
N SER A 5 -43.15 39.52 56.31
CA SER A 5 -41.87 39.53 55.58
C SER A 5 -41.15 38.18 55.48
N VAL A 6 -41.69 37.10 56.05
CA VAL A 6 -41.03 35.77 56.02
C VAL A 6 -41.74 34.85 55.02
N THR A 7 -41.32 34.94 53.75
CA THR A 7 -41.69 33.98 52.71
C THR A 7 -41.04 32.63 53.04
N TYR A 8 -41.82 31.67 53.53
CA TYR A 8 -41.33 30.29 53.68
C TYR A 8 -41.22 29.68 52.28
N ALA A 9 -40.00 29.57 51.75
CA ALA A 9 -39.73 28.87 50.50
C ALA A 9 -40.19 27.40 50.62
N PRO A 10 -40.73 26.79 49.55
CA PRO A 10 -41.21 25.42 49.60
C PRO A 10 -40.09 24.47 50.06
N ARG A 11 -40.43 23.51 50.94
CA ARG A 11 -39.52 22.43 51.36
C ARG A 11 -39.28 21.48 50.19
N ASN A 12 -38.47 21.89 49.23
CA ASN A 12 -37.91 20.96 48.28
C ASN A 12 -36.71 20.27 48.92
N ALA A 13 -36.38 19.08 48.42
CA ALA A 13 -35.13 18.37 48.68
C ALA A 13 -33.87 19.12 48.14
N ASP A 14 -33.93 20.46 48.02
CA ASP A 14 -33.15 21.33 47.14
C ASP A 14 -31.82 21.83 47.72
N ASN A 15 -31.46 21.46 48.95
CA ASN A 15 -30.19 21.87 49.57
C ASN A 15 -29.37 20.69 50.10
N TYR A 16 -29.74 19.44 49.78
CA TYR A 16 -28.98 18.26 50.18
C TYR A 16 -28.48 17.52 48.96
N CYS A 17 -27.35 16.82 49.08
CA CYS A 17 -26.83 16.06 47.97
C CYS A 17 -27.77 14.91 47.59
N TYR A 18 -28.12 14.77 46.31
CA TYR A 18 -29.01 13.70 45.85
C TYR A 18 -28.50 12.27 46.15
N ARG A 19 -27.20 12.09 46.44
CA ARG A 19 -26.60 10.81 46.90
C ARG A 19 -26.37 10.72 48.41
N HIS A 20 -26.29 11.85 49.09
CA HIS A 20 -26.02 11.94 50.53
C HIS A 20 -27.07 12.87 51.16
N PRO A 21 -28.26 12.34 51.52
CA PRO A 21 -29.38 13.12 52.06
C PRO A 21 -29.04 13.86 53.37
N ASP A 22 -28.01 13.39 54.06
CA ASP A 22 -27.45 13.87 55.31
C ASP A 22 -26.48 15.05 55.14
N ARG A 23 -26.15 15.44 53.90
CA ARG A 23 -25.16 16.49 53.62
C ARG A 23 -25.74 17.67 52.87
N GLN A 24 -25.73 18.83 53.52
CA GLN A 24 -26.18 20.07 52.92
C GLN A 24 -25.18 20.57 51.87
N SER A 25 -25.67 20.96 50.70
CA SER A 25 -24.87 21.55 49.63
C SER A 25 -25.74 22.41 48.71
N PHE A 26 -25.16 23.53 48.27
CA PHE A 26 -25.79 24.50 47.37
C PHE A 26 -25.19 24.47 45.96
N VAL A 27 -24.31 23.50 45.69
CA VAL A 27 -23.66 23.36 44.39
C VAL A 27 -24.55 22.55 43.46
N LEU A 28 -24.92 23.13 42.33
CA LEU A 28 -25.80 22.52 41.33
C LEU A 28 -24.98 21.98 40.16
N CYS A 29 -25.30 20.77 39.71
CA CYS A 29 -24.73 20.24 38.48
C CYS A 29 -25.17 21.08 37.28
N GLN A 30 -24.20 21.58 36.50
CA GLN A 30 -24.45 22.44 35.34
C GLN A 30 -25.25 21.77 34.22
N ARG A 31 -25.34 20.43 34.21
CA ARG A 31 -26.01 19.66 33.15
C ARG A 31 -27.43 19.23 33.49
N CYS A 32 -27.68 18.82 34.73
CA CYS A 32 -28.98 18.27 35.15
C CYS A 32 -29.66 19.05 36.28
N GLY A 33 -29.00 20.07 36.84
CA GLY A 33 -29.57 20.91 37.90
C GLY A 33 -29.66 20.26 39.28
N ARG A 34 -29.18 19.03 39.49
CA ARG A 34 -29.20 18.37 40.80
C ARG A 34 -28.16 18.94 41.75
N THR A 35 -28.49 19.00 43.04
CA THR A 35 -27.57 19.37 44.13
C THR A 35 -26.54 18.28 44.42
N ILE A 36 -25.25 18.64 44.45
CA ILE A 36 -24.12 17.73 44.64
C ILE A 36 -23.18 18.23 45.72
N CYS A 37 -22.77 17.35 46.64
CA CYS A 37 -21.79 17.73 47.66
C CYS A 37 -20.36 17.85 47.08
N PRO A 38 -19.44 18.57 47.75
CA PRO A 38 -18.07 18.74 47.29
C PRO A 38 -17.26 17.45 47.10
N GLN A 39 -17.68 16.34 47.69
CA GLN A 39 -17.06 15.02 47.50
C GLN A 39 -17.59 14.26 46.28
N CYS A 40 -18.81 14.59 45.83
CA CYS A 40 -19.44 13.99 44.67
C CYS A 40 -19.25 14.81 43.39
N GLN A 41 -18.84 16.08 43.52
CA GLN A 41 -18.59 16.92 42.35
C GLN A 41 -17.39 16.40 41.56
N THR A 42 -17.52 16.45 40.24
CA THR A 42 -16.41 16.20 39.33
C THR A 42 -16.16 17.45 38.50
N PRO A 43 -14.92 17.97 38.48
CA PRO A 43 -14.62 19.18 37.73
C PRO A 43 -14.78 18.91 36.23
N GLY A 44 -15.55 19.75 35.56
CA GLY A 44 -15.72 19.75 34.12
C GLY A 44 -14.99 20.93 33.47
N ALA A 45 -15.00 20.97 32.13
CA ALA A 45 -14.46 22.11 31.38
C ALA A 45 -15.22 23.42 31.64
N VAL A 46 -16.52 23.31 31.99
CA VAL A 46 -17.36 24.42 32.41
C VAL A 46 -18.10 24.01 33.68
N GLY A 47 -17.62 24.48 34.83
CA GLY A 47 -18.23 24.20 36.13
C GLY A 47 -18.10 22.75 36.59
N VAL A 48 -19.08 22.28 37.36
CA VAL A 48 -19.05 20.98 38.04
C VAL A 48 -20.19 20.07 37.58
N LEU A 49 -19.89 18.79 37.42
CA LEU A 49 -20.84 17.77 36.99
C LEU A 49 -21.06 16.72 38.07
N CYS A 50 -22.26 16.12 38.07
CA CYS A 50 -22.57 14.96 38.90
C CYS A 50 -21.99 13.67 38.29
N PRO A 51 -21.78 12.61 39.11
CA PRO A 51 -21.24 11.34 38.66
C PRO A 51 -22.01 10.68 37.51
N GLU A 52 -23.34 10.79 37.45
CA GLU A 52 -24.15 10.19 36.37
C GLU A 52 -23.96 10.96 35.06
N CYS A 53 -24.03 12.29 35.11
CA CYS A 53 -23.77 13.13 33.95
C CYS A 53 -22.34 12.94 33.41
N MET A 54 -21.37 12.72 34.29
CA MET A 54 -19.99 12.41 33.89
C MET A 54 -19.88 10.99 33.29
N ARG A 55 -20.56 9.99 33.86
CA ARG A 55 -20.62 8.63 33.26
C ARG A 55 -21.23 8.66 31.88
N GLU A 56 -22.32 9.41 31.71
CA GLU A 56 -23.00 9.57 30.42
C GLU A 56 -22.13 10.35 29.42
N GLN A 57 -21.39 11.36 29.87
CA GLN A 57 -20.42 12.05 29.03
C GLN A 57 -19.27 11.13 28.61
N ARG A 58 -18.75 10.28 29.51
CA ARG A 58 -17.72 9.27 29.18
C ARG A 58 -18.24 8.17 28.25
N ALA A 59 -19.51 7.78 28.40
CA ALA A 59 -20.15 6.81 27.52
C ALA A 59 -20.33 7.36 26.10
N ASN A 60 -20.65 8.66 25.99
CA ASN A 60 -20.79 9.37 24.71
C ASN A 60 -19.49 9.99 24.20
N ALA A 61 -18.39 9.88 24.95
CA ALA A 61 -17.10 10.41 24.52
C ALA A 61 -16.61 9.62 23.29
N PRO A 62 -16.10 10.29 22.25
CA PRO A 62 -15.56 9.61 21.08
C PRO A 62 -14.46 8.64 21.52
N ARG A 63 -14.64 7.34 21.24
CA ARG A 63 -13.58 6.35 21.47
C ARG A 63 -12.46 6.61 20.48
N VAL A 64 -11.39 7.27 20.95
CA VAL A 64 -10.19 7.52 20.16
C VAL A 64 -9.48 6.18 19.97
N LYS A 65 -9.71 5.53 18.83
CA LYS A 65 -8.91 4.38 18.41
C LYS A 65 -7.48 4.88 18.12
N PRO A 66 -6.44 4.07 18.38
CA PRO A 66 -5.06 4.44 18.13
C PRO A 66 -4.88 4.93 16.68
N GLN A 67 -4.21 6.07 16.51
CA GLN A 67 -4.13 6.82 15.24
C GLN A 67 -3.63 5.97 14.06
N VAL A 68 -2.78 4.97 14.33
CA VAL A 68 -2.26 4.04 13.32
C VAL A 68 -3.38 3.20 12.69
N VAL A 69 -4.29 2.66 13.50
CA VAL A 69 -5.40 1.80 13.03
C VAL A 69 -6.46 2.62 12.29
N THR A 70 -6.65 3.89 12.68
CA THR A 70 -7.59 4.81 12.04
C THR A 70 -7.08 5.27 10.66
N ARG A 71 -5.79 5.58 10.51
CA ARG A 71 -5.18 5.92 9.20
C ARG A 71 -5.17 4.75 8.23
N MET A 72 -4.86 3.54 8.71
CA MET A 72 -4.82 2.35 7.84
C MET A 72 -6.20 2.03 7.28
N ASN A 73 -7.24 2.12 8.12
CA ASN A 73 -8.63 1.93 7.70
C ASN A 73 -9.19 3.09 6.87
N SER A 74 -8.72 4.32 7.09
CA SER A 74 -9.13 5.46 6.25
C SER A 74 -8.48 5.38 4.87
N LEU A 75 -7.19 5.02 4.76
CA LEU A 75 -6.51 4.78 3.48
C LEU A 75 -7.16 3.64 2.69
N ALA A 76 -7.60 2.58 3.37
CA ALA A 76 -8.34 1.48 2.76
C ALA A 76 -9.74 1.89 2.25
N ARG A 77 -10.37 2.89 2.87
CA ARG A 77 -11.70 3.41 2.46
C ARG A 77 -11.65 4.65 1.55
N SER A 78 -10.50 5.33 1.47
CA SER A 78 -10.36 6.62 0.77
C SER A 78 -9.53 6.57 -0.51
N GLY A 79 -9.30 5.38 -1.10
CA GLY A 79 -8.52 5.27 -2.33
C GLY A 79 -7.01 5.51 -2.15
N GLY A 80 -6.47 5.19 -0.97
CA GLY A 80 -5.03 5.15 -0.76
C GLY A 80 -4.36 4.06 -1.62
N PRO A 81 -3.05 4.16 -1.91
CA PRO A 81 -2.35 3.21 -2.78
C PRO A 81 -2.02 1.91 -2.03
N ILE A 82 -3.05 1.09 -1.77
CA ILE A 82 -2.96 -0.15 -0.98
C ILE A 82 -1.98 -1.14 -1.63
N ALA A 83 -2.09 -1.38 -2.93
CA ALA A 83 -1.24 -2.33 -3.63
C ALA A 83 0.23 -1.88 -3.65
N THR A 84 0.48 -0.57 -3.68
CA THR A 84 1.82 0.00 -3.54
C THR A 84 2.43 -0.38 -2.20
N TYR A 85 1.71 -0.18 -1.10
CA TYR A 85 2.21 -0.56 0.23
C TYR A 85 2.36 -2.06 0.38
N VAL A 86 1.45 -2.86 -0.19
CA VAL A 86 1.56 -4.33 -0.22
C VAL A 86 2.82 -4.76 -0.97
N LEU A 87 3.09 -4.21 -2.15
CA LEU A 87 4.29 -4.53 -2.93
C LEU A 87 5.57 -4.08 -2.22
N MET A 88 5.58 -2.91 -1.59
CA MET A 88 6.70 -2.47 -0.74
C MET A 88 6.94 -3.45 0.43
N GLY A 89 5.87 -3.91 1.07
CA GLY A 89 5.95 -4.93 2.13
C GLY A 89 6.48 -6.26 1.62
N LEU A 90 6.08 -6.69 0.42
CA LEU A 90 6.59 -7.92 -0.22
C LEU A 90 8.06 -7.79 -0.60
N LEU A 91 8.51 -6.63 -1.07
CA LEU A 91 9.94 -6.39 -1.32
C LEU A 91 10.75 -6.40 -0.01
N ALA A 92 10.25 -5.77 1.04
CA ALA A 92 10.88 -5.81 2.36
C ALA A 92 10.95 -7.25 2.90
N LEU A 93 9.89 -8.02 2.75
CA LEU A 93 9.86 -9.44 3.12
C LEU A 93 10.88 -10.25 2.31
N GLY A 94 10.91 -10.07 1.00
CA GLY A 94 11.87 -10.73 0.13
C GLY A 94 13.32 -10.37 0.43
N PHE A 95 13.57 -9.16 0.94
CA PHE A 95 14.88 -8.77 1.47
C PHE A 95 15.23 -9.52 2.75
N LEU A 96 14.29 -9.63 3.70
CA LEU A 96 14.50 -10.41 4.93
C LEU A 96 14.76 -11.88 4.61
N VAL A 97 14.01 -12.46 3.68
CA VAL A 97 14.25 -13.84 3.19
C VAL A 97 15.64 -13.94 2.55
N GLY A 98 16.06 -12.93 1.80
CA GLY A 98 17.38 -12.85 1.20
C GLY A 98 18.56 -12.80 2.18
N LEU A 99 18.31 -12.56 3.48
CA LEU A 99 19.33 -12.67 4.53
C LEU A 99 19.61 -14.12 4.93
N VAL A 100 18.70 -15.05 4.64
CA VAL A 100 18.88 -16.47 4.95
C VAL A 100 19.87 -17.09 3.95
N PRO A 101 20.97 -17.71 4.42
CA PRO A 101 21.96 -18.33 3.53
C PRO A 101 21.33 -19.35 2.58
N GLY A 102 21.63 -19.22 1.28
CA GLY A 102 21.12 -20.12 0.24
C GLY A 102 19.65 -19.90 -0.17
N ALA A 103 18.91 -18.99 0.48
CA ALA A 103 17.56 -18.64 0.03
C ALA A 103 17.56 -17.91 -1.33
N PRO A 104 18.47 -16.94 -1.61
CA PRO A 104 18.48 -16.26 -2.90
C PRO A 104 18.67 -17.21 -4.08
N SER A 105 19.58 -18.18 -3.98
CA SER A 105 19.84 -19.13 -5.07
C SER A 105 18.69 -20.11 -5.33
N ARG A 106 17.77 -20.30 -4.37
CA ARG A 106 16.58 -21.15 -4.51
C ARG A 106 15.35 -20.42 -5.04
N LEU A 107 15.32 -19.09 -4.89
CA LEU A 107 14.15 -18.28 -5.22
C LEU A 107 14.38 -17.35 -6.41
N ALA A 108 15.64 -17.05 -6.74
CA ALA A 108 16.01 -16.27 -7.90
C ALA A 108 15.65 -17.00 -9.20
N TYR A 109 15.19 -16.22 -10.17
CA TYR A 109 14.90 -16.72 -11.50
C TYR A 109 16.20 -16.99 -12.27
N ILE A 110 16.27 -18.21 -12.83
CA ILE A 110 17.35 -18.69 -13.69
C ILE A 110 16.67 -19.46 -14.82
N GLY A 111 16.92 -19.06 -16.07
CA GLY A 111 16.18 -19.53 -17.25
C GLY A 111 15.96 -21.06 -17.32
N PRO A 112 17.02 -21.89 -17.30
CA PRO A 112 16.89 -23.34 -17.40
C PRO A 112 16.03 -24.01 -16.30
N TYR A 113 15.93 -23.43 -15.11
CA TYR A 113 15.21 -24.05 -13.99
C TYR A 113 13.72 -23.73 -13.97
N ALA A 114 13.23 -22.84 -14.83
CA ALA A 114 11.84 -22.38 -14.80
C ALA A 114 10.82 -23.49 -15.11
N THR A 115 11.21 -24.55 -15.83
CA THR A 115 10.36 -25.71 -16.13
C THR A 115 10.21 -26.68 -14.95
N ILE A 116 11.25 -26.80 -14.13
CA ILE A 116 11.29 -27.70 -12.97
C ILE A 116 10.76 -26.98 -11.72
N GLU A 117 11.13 -25.71 -11.57
CA GLU A 117 10.82 -24.87 -10.41
C GLU A 117 10.07 -23.59 -10.85
N PRO A 118 8.83 -23.70 -11.33
CA PRO A 118 8.10 -22.59 -11.97
C PRO A 118 7.77 -21.43 -11.02
N TRP A 119 7.77 -21.65 -9.70
CA TRP A 119 7.57 -20.57 -8.73
C TRP A 119 8.66 -19.49 -8.82
N ARG A 120 9.86 -19.82 -9.33
CA ARG A 120 10.99 -18.88 -9.49
C ARG A 120 10.67 -17.71 -10.41
N ILE A 121 9.75 -17.90 -11.37
CA ILE A 121 9.24 -16.86 -12.27
C ILE A 121 8.56 -15.73 -11.48
N ILE A 122 7.97 -16.03 -10.32
CA ILE A 122 7.28 -15.02 -9.52
C ILE A 122 8.12 -14.63 -8.30
N THR A 123 8.76 -15.60 -7.63
CA THR A 123 9.58 -15.30 -6.45
C THR A 123 10.83 -14.48 -6.81
N GLY A 124 11.37 -14.66 -8.02
CA GLY A 124 12.52 -13.91 -8.53
C GLY A 124 12.30 -12.40 -8.51
N LEU A 125 11.05 -11.94 -8.66
CA LEU A 125 10.72 -10.51 -8.58
C LEU A 125 10.90 -9.93 -7.19
N PHE A 126 10.90 -10.72 -6.11
CA PHE A 126 10.90 -10.17 -4.75
C PHE A 126 12.19 -10.44 -3.98
N VAL A 127 13.01 -11.37 -4.46
CA VAL A 127 14.21 -11.85 -3.76
C VAL A 127 15.36 -10.87 -3.89
N TYR A 128 16.08 -10.63 -2.79
CA TYR A 128 17.31 -9.84 -2.77
C TYR A 128 18.52 -10.69 -2.37
N ASN A 129 19.74 -10.22 -2.68
CA ASN A 129 20.99 -10.90 -2.37
C ASN A 129 21.64 -10.40 -1.07
N GLY A 130 20.92 -10.58 0.04
CA GLY A 130 21.37 -10.16 1.37
C GLY A 130 21.63 -8.65 1.52
N LEU A 131 22.50 -8.29 2.46
CA LEU A 131 22.76 -6.90 2.86
C LEU A 131 23.29 -6.01 1.73
N THR A 132 23.99 -6.59 0.74
CA THR A 132 24.51 -5.86 -0.43
C THR A 132 23.40 -5.19 -1.25
N SER A 133 22.16 -5.67 -1.12
CA SER A 133 21.03 -5.19 -1.90
C SER A 133 20.18 -4.14 -1.17
N ILE A 134 20.62 -3.64 -0.01
CA ILE A 134 19.85 -2.68 0.79
C ILE A 134 19.55 -1.37 0.04
N LEU A 135 20.52 -0.88 -0.75
CA LEU A 135 20.33 0.31 -1.59
C LEU A 135 19.32 0.06 -2.71
N GLN A 136 19.29 -1.15 -3.27
CA GLN A 136 18.31 -1.54 -4.29
C GLN A 136 16.91 -1.62 -3.69
N LEU A 137 16.77 -2.18 -2.47
CA LEU A 137 15.51 -2.17 -1.73
C LEU A 137 15.02 -0.75 -1.47
N ALA A 138 15.89 0.13 -0.98
CA ALA A 138 15.54 1.52 -0.72
C ALA A 138 15.10 2.24 -2.00
N PHE A 139 15.84 2.04 -3.10
CA PHE A 139 15.50 2.61 -4.41
C PHE A 139 14.15 2.11 -4.92
N ASN A 140 13.92 0.80 -4.95
CA ASN A 140 12.67 0.23 -5.45
C ASN A 140 11.48 0.61 -4.55
N GLY A 141 11.66 0.61 -3.23
CA GLY A 141 10.66 1.09 -2.28
C GLY A 141 10.29 2.56 -2.51
N TYR A 142 11.29 3.42 -2.75
CA TYR A 142 11.07 4.83 -3.09
C TYR A 142 10.31 4.98 -4.42
N MET A 143 10.69 4.22 -5.44
CA MET A 143 10.02 4.27 -6.75
C MET A 143 8.57 3.78 -6.69
N LEU A 144 8.30 2.70 -5.94
CA LEU A 144 6.91 2.27 -5.70
C LEU A 144 6.12 3.33 -4.96
N TYR A 145 6.69 3.93 -3.90
CA TYR A 145 6.00 4.96 -3.14
C TYR A 145 5.59 6.17 -4.00
N PHE A 146 6.51 6.69 -4.81
CA PHE A 146 6.25 7.85 -5.67
C PHE A 146 5.46 7.49 -6.94
N PHE A 147 6.03 6.67 -7.81
CA PHE A 147 5.43 6.33 -9.10
C PHE A 147 4.30 5.33 -8.95
N GLY A 148 4.51 4.28 -8.15
CA GLY A 148 3.50 3.26 -7.91
C GLY A 148 2.22 3.85 -7.32
N GLY A 149 2.34 4.70 -6.31
CA GLY A 149 1.20 5.40 -5.73
C GLY A 149 0.47 6.31 -6.73
N MET A 150 1.19 6.97 -7.64
CA MET A 150 0.59 7.82 -8.67
C MET A 150 -0.14 6.99 -9.75
N ILE A 151 0.44 5.87 -10.18
CA ILE A 151 -0.17 4.97 -11.16
C ILE A 151 -1.40 4.30 -10.54
N GLU A 152 -1.27 3.76 -9.32
CA GLU A 152 -2.34 3.06 -8.63
C GLU A 152 -3.59 3.93 -8.44
N ARG A 153 -3.43 5.21 -8.11
CA ARG A 153 -4.57 6.13 -8.00
C ARG A 153 -5.29 6.36 -9.34
N GLN A 154 -4.58 6.26 -10.46
CA GLN A 154 -5.17 6.44 -11.79
C GLN A 154 -5.86 5.19 -12.32
N ILE A 155 -5.24 4.02 -12.18
CA ILE A 155 -5.73 2.76 -12.79
C ILE A 155 -6.38 1.80 -11.79
N GLY A 156 -6.23 2.04 -10.48
CA GLY A 156 -6.71 1.20 -9.39
C GLY A 156 -5.75 0.06 -9.00
N SER A 157 -5.87 -0.39 -7.75
CA SER A 157 -4.95 -1.33 -7.09
C SER A 157 -4.73 -2.65 -7.84
N ILE A 158 -5.79 -3.28 -8.35
CA ILE A 158 -5.69 -4.58 -9.04
C ILE A 158 -4.94 -4.43 -10.37
N ARG A 159 -5.23 -3.39 -11.14
CA ARG A 159 -4.58 -3.14 -12.43
C ARG A 159 -3.12 -2.77 -12.25
N TYR A 160 -2.82 -2.00 -11.21
CA TYR A 160 -1.45 -1.69 -10.81
C TYR A 160 -0.65 -2.94 -10.43
N ALA A 161 -1.21 -3.83 -9.60
CA ALA A 161 -0.57 -5.09 -9.26
C ALA A 161 -0.34 -5.99 -10.49
N ALA A 162 -1.33 -6.09 -11.38
CA ALA A 162 -1.19 -6.82 -12.64
C ALA A 162 -0.09 -6.23 -13.53
N LEU A 163 -0.04 -4.90 -13.67
CA LEU A 163 1.00 -4.21 -14.43
C LEU A 163 2.39 -4.47 -13.86
N TYR A 164 2.54 -4.43 -12.52
CA TYR A 164 3.81 -4.73 -11.85
C TYR A 164 4.30 -6.15 -12.18
N LEU A 165 3.41 -7.15 -12.03
CA LEU A 165 3.74 -8.54 -12.30
C LEU A 165 4.05 -8.79 -13.78
N VAL A 166 3.19 -8.32 -14.68
CA VAL A 166 3.36 -8.53 -16.13
C VAL A 166 4.59 -7.79 -16.66
N GLY A 167 4.89 -6.60 -16.14
CA GLY A 167 6.14 -5.89 -16.44
C GLY A 167 7.38 -6.68 -16.02
N GLY A 168 7.35 -7.32 -14.83
CA GLY A 168 8.41 -8.21 -14.40
C GLY A 168 8.56 -9.46 -15.27
N LEU A 169 7.45 -10.10 -15.67
CA LEU A 169 7.47 -11.21 -16.64
C LEU A 169 8.09 -10.80 -17.99
N GLY A 170 7.87 -9.54 -18.41
CA GLY A 170 8.50 -8.98 -19.59
C GLY A 170 10.04 -8.96 -19.52
N ALA A 171 10.59 -8.65 -18.34
CA ALA A 171 12.03 -8.74 -18.12
C ALA A 171 12.53 -10.18 -18.16
N GLU A 172 11.85 -11.10 -17.48
CA GLU A 172 12.25 -12.51 -17.45
C GLU A 172 12.23 -13.14 -18.84
N ALA A 173 11.19 -12.87 -19.63
CA ALA A 173 11.12 -13.29 -21.02
C ALA A 173 12.28 -12.73 -21.86
N ALA A 174 12.59 -11.43 -21.73
CA ALA A 174 13.68 -10.81 -22.48
C ALA A 174 15.06 -11.39 -22.13
N VAL A 175 15.35 -11.57 -20.84
CA VAL A 175 16.61 -12.20 -20.40
C VAL A 175 16.70 -13.63 -20.89
N THR A 176 15.63 -14.41 -20.78
CA THR A 176 15.65 -15.82 -21.20
C THR A 176 15.86 -15.98 -22.71
N LEU A 177 15.39 -15.02 -23.51
CA LEU A 177 15.60 -15.03 -24.96
C LEU A 177 17.03 -14.62 -25.36
N VAL A 178 17.57 -13.57 -24.75
CA VAL A 178 18.81 -12.93 -25.22
C VAL A 178 20.04 -13.31 -24.40
N GLN A 179 19.88 -13.53 -23.10
CA GLN A 179 20.94 -13.81 -22.13
C GLN A 179 20.58 -14.99 -21.22
N PRO A 180 20.36 -16.20 -21.78
CA PRO A 180 19.76 -17.34 -21.06
C PRO A 180 20.58 -17.87 -19.87
N GLY A 181 21.90 -17.63 -19.86
CA GLY A 181 22.79 -17.99 -18.75
C GLY A 181 22.86 -16.96 -17.63
N SER A 182 22.23 -15.79 -17.80
CA SER A 182 22.21 -14.74 -16.80
C SER A 182 21.01 -14.90 -15.86
N SER A 183 21.23 -14.75 -14.56
CA SER A 183 20.12 -14.55 -13.61
C SER A 183 19.46 -13.20 -13.88
N VAL A 184 18.13 -13.11 -13.76
CA VAL A 184 17.40 -11.85 -13.89
C VAL A 184 17.74 -10.90 -12.73
N LEU A 185 17.50 -9.60 -12.92
CA LEU A 185 17.61 -8.60 -11.86
C LEU A 185 16.80 -8.99 -10.63
N LEU A 186 17.52 -9.17 -9.53
CA LEU A 186 16.95 -9.37 -8.21
C LEU A 186 16.23 -8.12 -7.71
N GLY A 187 15.35 -8.31 -6.74
CA GLY A 187 14.84 -7.24 -5.89
C GLY A 187 13.78 -6.35 -6.51
N GLY A 188 13.01 -6.83 -7.49
CA GLY A 188 11.84 -6.12 -8.02
C GLY A 188 12.16 -4.95 -8.95
N THR A 189 13.45 -4.71 -9.19
CA THR A 189 13.94 -3.66 -10.08
C THR A 189 13.32 -3.79 -11.48
N ALA A 190 13.29 -5.00 -12.03
CA ALA A 190 12.66 -5.27 -13.32
C ALA A 190 11.21 -4.77 -13.40
N ALA A 191 10.39 -5.10 -12.40
CA ALA A 191 8.99 -4.67 -12.37
C ALA A 191 8.83 -3.15 -12.18
N VAL A 192 9.71 -2.50 -11.41
CA VAL A 192 9.74 -1.03 -11.30
C VAL A 192 10.01 -0.38 -12.65
N PHE A 193 10.92 -0.93 -13.46
CA PHE A 193 11.15 -0.45 -14.82
C PHE A 193 9.93 -0.65 -15.73
N GLY A 194 9.16 -1.72 -15.51
CA GLY A 194 7.86 -1.88 -16.16
C GLY A 194 6.88 -0.75 -15.83
N LEU A 195 6.87 -0.30 -14.58
CA LEU A 195 6.07 0.87 -14.18
C LEU A 195 6.52 2.15 -14.88
N PHE A 196 7.83 2.35 -15.11
CA PHE A 196 8.33 3.49 -15.89
C PHE A 196 7.83 3.47 -17.34
N GLY A 197 7.84 2.31 -17.98
CA GLY A 197 7.29 2.14 -19.33
C GLY A 197 5.79 2.48 -19.38
N ALA A 198 5.01 1.96 -18.43
CA ALA A 198 3.59 2.24 -18.33
C ALA A 198 3.31 3.72 -18.08
N PHE A 199 4.04 4.32 -17.15
CA PHE A 199 3.90 5.73 -16.80
C PHE A 199 4.22 6.65 -17.99
N TYR A 200 5.28 6.33 -18.74
CA TYR A 200 5.60 7.07 -19.98
C TYR A 200 4.43 7.03 -20.97
N MET A 201 3.84 5.85 -21.21
CA MET A 201 2.69 5.72 -22.11
C MET A 201 1.45 6.47 -21.62
N ILE A 202 1.16 6.42 -20.31
CA ILE A 202 0.05 7.15 -19.70
C ILE A 202 0.26 8.67 -19.88
N GLN A 203 1.44 9.18 -19.54
CA GLN A 203 1.76 10.60 -19.70
C GLN A 203 1.67 11.06 -21.16
N ARG A 204 2.16 10.24 -22.09
CA ARG A 204 2.09 10.54 -23.52
C ARG A 204 0.65 10.60 -24.03
N HIS A 205 -0.22 9.73 -23.53
CA HIS A 205 -1.65 9.72 -23.83
C HIS A 205 -2.36 10.98 -23.31
N LEU A 206 -1.93 11.48 -22.15
CA LEU A 206 -2.42 12.72 -21.54
C LEU A 206 -1.83 14.01 -22.18
N GLY A 207 -0.94 13.88 -23.18
CA GLY A 207 -0.30 15.02 -23.84
C GLY A 207 0.92 15.60 -23.10
N ASN A 208 1.34 14.99 -22.00
CA ASN A 208 2.50 15.41 -21.22
C ASN A 208 3.82 14.92 -21.84
N GLN A 209 4.87 15.72 -21.72
CA GLN A 209 6.23 15.32 -22.09
C GLN A 209 6.91 14.61 -20.91
N ALA A 210 7.14 13.31 -21.04
CA ALA A 210 7.79 12.49 -20.01
C ALA A 210 9.17 11.96 -20.46
N VAL A 211 9.90 12.76 -21.26
CA VAL A 211 11.21 12.37 -21.84
C VAL A 211 12.23 12.01 -20.76
N GLN A 212 12.17 12.65 -19.59
CA GLN A 212 13.08 12.38 -18.47
C GLN A 212 13.07 10.90 -18.03
N ILE A 213 11.94 10.21 -18.19
CA ILE A 213 11.84 8.78 -17.85
C ILE A 213 12.60 7.93 -18.84
N LEU A 214 12.53 8.25 -20.14
CA LEU A 214 13.33 7.59 -21.15
C LEU A 214 14.82 7.80 -20.92
N VAL A 215 15.22 8.99 -20.44
CA VAL A 215 16.61 9.28 -20.07
C VAL A 215 17.07 8.39 -18.91
N ILE A 216 16.27 8.26 -17.85
CA ILE A 216 16.59 7.39 -16.70
C ILE A 216 16.69 5.92 -17.13
N VAL A 217 15.74 5.46 -17.96
CA VAL A 217 15.75 4.09 -18.49
C VAL A 217 16.99 3.85 -19.35
N ALA A 218 17.28 4.76 -20.30
CA ALA A 218 18.43 4.66 -21.19
C ALA A 218 19.74 4.64 -20.39
N LEU A 219 19.88 5.51 -19.38
CA LEU A 219 21.04 5.55 -18.51
C LEU A 219 21.26 4.20 -17.81
N ASN A 220 20.21 3.60 -17.24
CA ASN A 220 20.32 2.30 -16.56
C ASN A 220 20.62 1.15 -17.52
N VAL A 221 20.10 1.19 -18.76
CA VAL A 221 20.46 0.23 -19.81
C VAL A 221 21.94 0.36 -20.18
N VAL A 222 22.46 1.58 -20.36
CA VAL A 222 23.87 1.83 -20.67
C VAL A 222 24.78 1.41 -19.52
N ILE A 223 24.43 1.78 -18.27
CA ILE A 223 25.15 1.30 -17.09
C ILE A 223 25.12 -0.23 -17.06
N GLY A 224 23.99 -0.85 -17.38
CA GLY A 224 23.87 -2.30 -17.39
C GLY A 224 24.76 -2.98 -18.44
N LEU A 225 24.89 -2.37 -19.62
CA LEU A 225 25.83 -2.81 -20.66
C LEU A 225 27.28 -2.72 -20.20
N VAL A 226 27.66 -1.65 -19.49
CA VAL A 226 29.03 -1.41 -19.02
C VAL A 226 29.40 -2.32 -17.83
N VAL A 227 28.48 -2.48 -16.87
CA VAL A 227 28.71 -3.23 -15.62
C VAL A 227 28.43 -4.73 -15.80
N GLY A 228 27.86 -5.15 -16.93
CA GLY A 228 27.54 -6.55 -17.22
C GLY A 228 26.26 -7.05 -16.52
N THR A 229 25.39 -6.16 -16.06
CA THR A 229 24.05 -6.56 -15.58
C THR A 229 23.15 -6.90 -16.77
N PRO A 230 22.10 -7.73 -16.60
CA PRO A 230 21.22 -8.12 -17.69
C PRO A 230 20.37 -6.94 -18.19
N TRP A 231 20.95 -6.09 -19.04
CA TRP A 231 20.33 -4.86 -19.56
C TRP A 231 19.05 -5.14 -20.34
N THR A 232 18.94 -6.34 -20.93
CA THR A 232 17.78 -6.83 -21.67
C THR A 232 16.52 -6.90 -20.80
N ALA A 233 16.68 -7.13 -19.50
CA ALA A 233 15.58 -7.10 -18.54
C ALA A 233 14.93 -5.72 -18.45
N TYR A 234 15.72 -4.64 -18.39
CA TYR A 234 15.19 -3.27 -18.34
C TYR A 234 14.38 -2.96 -19.59
N VAL A 235 14.89 -3.37 -20.76
CA VAL A 235 14.22 -3.18 -22.05
C VAL A 235 12.91 -3.97 -22.10
N GLY A 236 12.97 -5.27 -21.77
CA GLY A 236 11.79 -6.14 -21.75
C GLY A 236 10.70 -5.62 -20.80
N ALA A 237 11.08 -5.22 -19.59
CA ALA A 237 10.16 -4.65 -18.62
C ALA A 237 9.50 -3.37 -19.14
N VAL A 238 10.28 -2.41 -19.64
CA VAL A 238 9.75 -1.11 -20.12
C VAL A 238 8.83 -1.31 -21.32
N LEU A 239 9.18 -2.17 -22.27
CA LEU A 239 8.35 -2.44 -23.44
C LEU A 239 7.01 -3.07 -23.06
N ILE A 240 7.04 -4.11 -22.21
CA ILE A 240 5.82 -4.80 -21.77
C ILE A 240 4.98 -3.92 -20.84
N GLY A 241 5.61 -3.21 -19.91
CA GLY A 241 4.93 -2.26 -19.04
C GLY A 241 4.28 -1.13 -19.83
N GLY A 242 4.97 -0.60 -20.85
CA GLY A 242 4.43 0.37 -21.80
C GLY A 242 3.24 -0.18 -22.60
N LEU A 243 3.33 -1.40 -23.12
CA LEU A 243 2.24 -2.07 -23.82
C LEU A 243 1.00 -2.23 -22.93
N VAL A 244 1.17 -2.72 -21.70
CA VAL A 244 0.06 -2.87 -20.74
C VAL A 244 -0.52 -1.51 -20.34
N GLY A 245 0.33 -0.51 -20.11
CA GLY A 245 -0.10 0.87 -19.87
C GLY A 245 -0.93 1.44 -21.03
N TRP A 246 -0.51 1.18 -22.27
CA TRP A 246 -1.25 1.56 -23.47
C TRP A 246 -2.60 0.85 -23.58
N ILE A 247 -2.66 -0.47 -23.30
CA ILE A 247 -3.91 -1.24 -23.26
C ILE A 247 -4.90 -0.61 -22.26
N PHE A 248 -4.41 -0.21 -21.08
CA PHE A 248 -5.24 0.40 -20.04
C PHE A 248 -5.80 1.76 -20.44
N MET A 249 -5.02 2.58 -21.14
CA MET A 249 -5.48 3.87 -21.67
C MET A 249 -6.44 3.70 -22.85
N ARG A 250 -6.19 2.73 -23.73
CA ARG A 250 -7.03 2.52 -24.92
C ARG A 250 -8.39 1.91 -24.58
N LEU A 251 -8.46 1.05 -23.56
CA LEU A 251 -9.66 0.32 -23.16
C LEU A 251 -10.19 0.79 -21.79
N GLN A 252 -10.34 2.10 -21.60
CA GLN A 252 -10.72 2.69 -20.31
C GLN A 252 -12.22 2.59 -19.97
N ASN A 253 -13.08 2.38 -20.98
CA ASN A 253 -14.53 2.39 -20.77
C ASN A 253 -15.00 1.15 -19.99
N ARG A 254 -16.04 1.30 -19.16
CA ARG A 254 -16.59 0.19 -18.35
C ARG A 254 -17.04 -0.99 -19.21
N SER A 255 -17.58 -0.75 -20.40
CA SER A 255 -17.97 -1.78 -21.37
C SER A 255 -16.79 -2.56 -21.96
N GLN A 256 -15.60 -1.95 -22.00
CA GLN A 256 -14.37 -2.53 -22.53
C GLN A 256 -13.54 -3.24 -21.45
N ARG A 257 -13.97 -3.21 -20.19
CA ARG A 257 -13.30 -3.89 -19.08
C ARG A 257 -13.01 -5.38 -19.32
N PRO A 258 -13.91 -6.21 -19.90
CA PRO A 258 -13.56 -7.59 -20.22
C PRO A 258 -12.48 -7.70 -21.30
N GLN A 259 -12.51 -6.83 -22.32
CA GLN A 259 -11.48 -6.79 -23.37
C GLN A 259 -10.12 -6.37 -22.79
N GLN A 260 -10.12 -5.40 -21.88
CA GLN A 260 -8.92 -4.95 -21.16
C GLN A 260 -8.29 -6.11 -20.37
N ILE A 261 -9.10 -6.83 -19.58
CA ILE A 261 -8.64 -7.98 -18.81
C ILE A 261 -8.14 -9.08 -19.75
N GLY A 262 -8.90 -9.40 -20.80
CA GLY A 262 -8.52 -10.41 -21.79
C GLY A 262 -7.19 -10.10 -22.47
N ALA A 263 -6.96 -8.83 -22.85
CA ALA A 263 -5.71 -8.39 -23.47
C ALA A 263 -4.53 -8.49 -22.50
N THR A 264 -4.67 -8.05 -21.25
CA THR A 264 -3.59 -8.16 -20.25
C THR A 264 -3.27 -9.62 -19.92
N VAL A 265 -4.29 -10.47 -19.79
CA VAL A 265 -4.11 -11.92 -19.57
C VAL A 265 -3.44 -12.56 -20.78
N ALA A 266 -3.84 -12.22 -22.01
CA ALA A 266 -3.21 -12.72 -23.22
C ALA A 266 -1.70 -12.37 -23.27
N VAL A 267 -1.34 -11.12 -22.94
CA VAL A 267 0.08 -10.73 -22.82
C VAL A 267 0.81 -11.57 -21.78
N ALA A 268 0.23 -11.75 -20.59
CA ALA A 268 0.83 -12.57 -19.53
C ALA A 268 1.03 -14.03 -19.97
N VAL A 269 0.02 -14.64 -20.61
CA VAL A 269 0.07 -16.01 -21.12
C VAL A 269 1.14 -16.16 -22.20
N VAL A 270 1.23 -15.22 -23.13
CA VAL A 270 2.27 -15.23 -24.17
C VAL A 270 3.66 -15.13 -23.54
N LEU A 271 3.87 -14.27 -22.55
CA LEU A 271 5.15 -14.15 -21.85
C LEU A 271 5.51 -15.43 -21.10
N LEU A 272 4.55 -16.04 -20.40
CA LEU A 272 4.76 -17.31 -19.72
C LEU A 272 5.08 -18.44 -20.70
N ALA A 273 4.40 -18.49 -21.85
CA ALA A 273 4.69 -19.47 -22.90
C ALA A 273 6.10 -19.27 -23.45
N ILE A 274 6.52 -18.04 -23.72
CA ILE A 274 7.89 -17.73 -24.18
C ILE A 274 8.91 -18.18 -23.14
N ILE A 275 8.70 -17.85 -21.86
CA ILE A 275 9.58 -18.25 -20.76
C ILE A 275 9.69 -19.77 -20.71
N LEU A 276 8.57 -20.49 -20.58
CA LEU A 276 8.57 -21.94 -20.40
C LEU A 276 9.11 -22.69 -21.61
N LEU A 277 8.75 -22.29 -22.84
CA LEU A 277 9.27 -22.92 -24.07
C LEU A 277 10.76 -22.71 -24.19
N ARG A 278 11.24 -21.49 -23.95
CA ARG A 278 12.67 -21.19 -24.04
C ARG A 278 13.45 -21.89 -22.94
N SER A 279 12.92 -21.92 -21.72
CA SER A 279 13.50 -22.67 -20.60
C SER A 279 13.57 -24.17 -20.87
N ALA A 280 12.55 -24.76 -21.52
CA ALA A 280 12.56 -26.17 -21.91
C ALA A 280 13.64 -26.47 -22.96
N GLN A 281 13.82 -25.59 -23.96
CA GLN A 281 14.91 -25.70 -24.94
C GLN A 281 16.29 -25.63 -24.26
N LEU A 282 16.46 -24.70 -23.32
CA LEU A 282 17.71 -24.53 -22.58
C LEU A 282 18.02 -25.71 -21.65
N ALA A 283 16.98 -26.37 -21.14
CA ALA A 283 17.11 -27.56 -20.31
C ALA A 283 17.32 -28.86 -21.13
N GLY A 284 17.29 -28.79 -22.48
CA GLY A 284 17.40 -29.95 -23.35
C GLY A 284 16.17 -30.87 -23.33
N LEU A 285 15.00 -30.34 -22.94
CA LEU A 285 13.72 -31.06 -22.91
C LEU A 285 12.95 -30.98 -24.24
N LEU A 286 13.38 -30.09 -25.15
CA LEU A 286 12.87 -29.85 -26.51
C LEU A 286 14.06 -29.60 -27.43
#